data_AF-A0A1H2DEH0-F1
#
_entry.id   AF-A0A1H2DEH0-F1
#
_cell.length_a   1.000
_cell.length_b   1.000
_cell.length_c   1.000
_cell.angle_alpha   90.00
_cell.angle_beta   90.00
_cell.angle_gamma   90.00
#
_symmetry.space_group_name_H-M   'P 1'
#
loop_
_entity.id
_entity.type
_entity.pdbx_description
1 polymer ?
#
loop_
_entity_poly.entity_id
_entity_poly.type
_entity_poly.pdbx_seq_one_letter_code
_entity_poly.pdbx_strand_id
1 'polypeptide(L)'
;MVISPSPVVRLRELAATGRLAVTAAGPERGGLVAAAYELVWPIVFARVTCRFERQRGHSVCATGVGNLADECLDRFHDDVEAVVDDLLGHARQPIRQLEAWITPRLNAATVNAHRRRRGARGALQRPRLPGWLVTGLDRDPWLTALATDILTWAGTSGTAGGRLWPVESWSQKRGLATGDWTGSDPVTVGREIEEVLSVMRTHPKWFESYVERPLGAKQPPVVAMATDSYGEPLFPLAPGDAADRIESELRDLAGAAVRVIADRIGRGEAAGPVVVEVIRTIFGGAGAGTLEQVPHSVADPIAGILGDLTEPDRVARIVAAVLETAG
;
A
#
# COMPACT_ATOMS: atom_id res chain seq x y z
N MET A 1 -0.61 24.63 -45.03
CA MET A 1 -0.40 24.25 -43.63
C MET A 1 -1.58 23.37 -43.23
N VAL A 2 -1.42 22.04 -43.27
CA VAL A 2 -2.52 21.12 -42.94
C VAL A 2 -2.62 21.09 -41.43
N ILE A 3 -3.75 21.56 -40.89
CA ILE A 3 -4.05 21.46 -39.47
C ILE A 3 -4.25 19.98 -39.19
N SER A 4 -3.27 19.33 -38.55
CA SER A 4 -3.43 17.96 -38.08
C SER A 4 -4.67 17.91 -37.18
N PRO A 5 -5.62 16.99 -37.44
CA PRO A 5 -6.80 16.86 -36.59
C PRO A 5 -6.36 16.60 -35.15
N SER A 6 -7.13 17.11 -34.18
CA SER A 6 -6.91 16.80 -32.76
C SER A 6 -6.70 15.28 -32.60
N PRO A 7 -5.73 14.83 -31.76
CA PRO A 7 -5.46 13.41 -31.56
C PRO A 7 -6.71 12.58 -31.27
N VAL A 8 -7.69 13.14 -30.56
CA VAL A 8 -8.98 12.51 -30.26
C VAL A 8 -9.88 12.39 -31.50
N VAL A 9 -9.84 13.36 -32.42
CA VAL A 9 -10.56 13.29 -33.70
C VAL A 9 -10.01 12.13 -34.53
N ARG A 10 -8.68 12.02 -34.63
CA ARG A 10 -8.02 10.90 -35.31
C ARG A 10 -8.38 9.55 -34.70
N LEU A 11 -8.41 9.45 -33.36
CA LEU A 11 -8.86 8.26 -32.65
C LEU A 11 -10.31 7.88 -33.04
N ARG A 12 -11.23 8.85 -33.07
CA ARG A 12 -12.63 8.65 -33.47
C ARG A 12 -12.78 8.24 -34.93
N GLU A 13 -12.01 8.82 -35.85
CA GLU A 13 -12.00 8.44 -37.27
C GLU A 13 -11.56 6.99 -37.48
N LEU A 14 -10.47 6.59 -36.81
CA LEU A 14 -9.97 5.21 -36.88
C LEU A 14 -10.97 4.23 -36.25
N ALA A 15 -11.65 4.63 -35.17
CA ALA A 15 -12.70 3.83 -34.58
C ALA A 15 -13.90 3.70 -35.53
N ALA A 16 -14.36 4.80 -36.13
CA ALA A 16 -15.49 4.84 -37.05
C ALA A 16 -15.26 3.97 -38.30
N THR A 17 -14.01 3.83 -38.72
CA THR A 17 -13.62 2.97 -39.85
C THR A 17 -13.25 1.55 -39.45
N GLY A 18 -13.27 1.22 -38.16
CA GLY A 18 -12.89 -0.11 -37.63
C GLY A 18 -11.39 -0.42 -37.74
N ARG A 19 -10.56 0.59 -37.96
CA ARG A 19 -9.11 0.46 -38.13
C ARG A 19 -8.30 0.74 -36.86
N LEU A 20 -8.96 1.14 -35.78
CA LEU A 20 -8.29 1.58 -34.54
C LEU A 20 -7.32 0.53 -34.00
N ALA A 21 -7.78 -0.69 -33.75
CA ALA A 21 -6.93 -1.71 -33.15
C ALA A 21 -5.73 -2.12 -34.02
N VAL A 22 -5.93 -2.18 -35.35
CA VAL A 22 -4.86 -2.49 -36.29
C VAL A 22 -3.82 -1.37 -36.32
N THR A 23 -4.27 -0.12 -36.32
CA THR A 23 -3.37 1.05 -36.35
C THR A 23 -2.61 1.19 -35.02
N ALA A 24 -3.26 0.88 -33.89
CA ALA A 24 -2.67 0.91 -32.56
C ALA A 24 -1.66 -0.23 -32.29
N ALA A 25 -1.57 -1.22 -33.18
CA ALA A 25 -0.51 -2.24 -33.18
C ALA A 25 0.76 -1.77 -33.91
N GLY A 26 0.71 -0.61 -34.57
CA GLY A 26 1.82 -0.03 -35.34
C GLY A 26 2.48 1.18 -34.66
N PRO A 27 3.27 1.96 -35.41
CA PRO A 27 4.06 3.07 -34.88
C PRO A 27 3.21 4.25 -34.37
N GLU A 28 1.95 4.36 -34.79
CA GLU A 28 1.01 5.39 -34.30
C GLU A 28 0.53 5.15 -32.85
N ARG A 29 0.91 4.03 -32.21
CA ARG A 29 0.42 3.63 -30.89
C ARG A 29 0.58 4.73 -29.83
N GLY A 30 1.74 5.39 -29.74
CA GLY A 30 1.99 6.40 -28.70
C GLY A 30 1.00 7.57 -28.76
N GLY A 31 0.73 8.10 -29.95
CA GLY A 31 -0.25 9.17 -30.14
C GLY A 31 -1.69 8.72 -29.88
N LEU A 32 -2.03 7.48 -30.25
CA LEU A 32 -3.34 6.91 -29.98
C LEU A 32 -3.58 6.60 -28.49
N VAL A 33 -2.53 6.22 -27.75
CA VAL A 33 -2.58 6.05 -26.30
C VAL A 33 -2.88 7.40 -25.65
N ALA A 34 -2.14 8.47 -25.97
CA ALA A 34 -2.40 9.80 -25.41
C ALA A 34 -3.83 10.28 -25.68
N ALA A 35 -4.32 10.13 -26.91
CA ALA A 35 -5.69 10.47 -27.29
C ALA A 35 -6.75 9.62 -26.56
N ALA A 36 -6.47 8.33 -26.39
CA ALA A 36 -7.35 7.43 -25.64
C ALA A 36 -7.39 7.80 -24.16
N TYR A 37 -6.27 8.17 -23.55
CA TYR A 37 -6.22 8.68 -22.18
C TYR A 37 -7.13 9.89 -22.00
N GLU A 38 -7.00 10.90 -22.86
CA GLU A 38 -7.85 12.10 -22.82
C GLU A 38 -9.34 11.76 -22.88
N LEU A 39 -9.73 10.82 -23.74
CA LEU A 39 -11.13 10.37 -23.89
C LEU A 39 -11.63 9.56 -22.69
N VAL A 40 -10.83 8.60 -22.22
CA VAL A 40 -11.20 7.59 -21.22
C VAL A 40 -11.19 8.16 -19.81
N TRP A 41 -10.28 9.09 -19.52
CA TRP A 41 -10.07 9.68 -18.19
C TRP A 41 -11.35 10.15 -17.50
N PRO A 42 -12.18 11.04 -18.09
CA PRO A 42 -13.43 11.47 -17.45
C PRO A 42 -14.47 10.35 -17.34
N ILE A 43 -14.46 9.38 -18.26
CA ILE A 43 -15.42 8.25 -18.27
C ILE A 43 -15.13 7.32 -17.09
N VAL A 44 -13.87 6.92 -16.91
CA VAL A 44 -13.43 6.03 -15.83
C VAL A 44 -13.69 6.69 -14.48
N PHE A 45 -13.32 7.96 -14.32
CA PHE A 45 -13.56 8.67 -13.08
C PHE A 45 -15.04 8.68 -12.70
N ALA A 46 -15.91 9.09 -13.63
CA ALA A 46 -17.34 9.21 -13.36
C ALA A 46 -18.05 7.86 -13.12
N ARG A 47 -17.64 6.81 -13.85
CA ARG A 47 -18.36 5.52 -13.86
C ARG A 47 -17.78 4.45 -12.95
N VAL A 48 -16.47 4.51 -12.68
CA VAL A 48 -15.74 3.50 -11.90
C VAL A 48 -15.24 4.14 -10.61
N THR A 49 -14.30 5.08 -10.69
CA THR A 49 -13.59 5.64 -9.53
C THR A 49 -14.55 6.23 -8.52
N CYS A 50 -15.41 7.16 -8.94
CA CYS A 50 -16.32 7.88 -8.03
C CYS A 50 -17.21 6.92 -7.24
N ARG A 51 -17.72 5.87 -7.89
CA ARG A 51 -18.55 4.85 -7.22
C ARG A 51 -17.76 4.09 -6.17
N PHE A 52 -16.57 3.58 -6.52
CA PHE A 52 -15.78 2.78 -5.59
C PHE A 52 -15.21 3.59 -4.44
N GLU A 53 -14.77 4.83 -4.69
CA GLU A 53 -14.28 5.71 -3.61
C GLU A 53 -15.40 6.08 -2.63
N ARG A 54 -16.65 6.32 -3.12
CA ARG A 54 -17.80 6.46 -2.22
C ARG A 54 -18.06 5.22 -1.38
N GLN A 55 -17.99 4.03 -2.00
CA GLN A 55 -18.19 2.76 -1.30
C GLN A 55 -17.09 2.49 -0.25
N ARG A 56 -15.88 3.00 -0.46
CA ARG A 56 -14.76 2.93 0.49
C ARG A 56 -14.80 4.00 1.58
N GLY A 57 -15.75 4.94 1.52
CA GLY A 57 -15.85 6.05 2.47
C GLY A 57 -14.95 7.25 2.12
N HIS A 58 -14.23 7.22 1.00
CA HIS A 58 -13.39 8.31 0.51
C HIS A 58 -14.23 9.38 -0.20
N SER A 59 -15.06 10.08 0.56
CA SER A 59 -16.01 11.07 0.04
C SER A 59 -15.31 12.22 -0.71
N VAL A 60 -14.17 12.70 -0.19
CA VAL A 60 -13.35 13.76 -0.80
C VAL A 60 -12.80 13.31 -2.15
N CYS A 61 -12.19 12.13 -2.23
CA CYS A 61 -11.67 11.55 -3.47
C CYS A 61 -12.77 11.36 -4.53
N ALA A 62 -14.01 11.07 -4.11
CA ALA A 62 -15.12 10.89 -5.03
C ALA A 62 -15.63 12.19 -5.68
N THR A 63 -15.19 13.38 -5.24
CA THR A 63 -15.66 14.67 -5.77
C THR A 63 -14.95 15.10 -7.04
N GLY A 64 -13.70 14.71 -7.24
CA GLY A 64 -12.92 15.08 -8.42
C GLY A 64 -11.55 14.39 -8.47
N VAL A 65 -10.99 14.28 -9.69
CA VAL A 65 -9.66 13.67 -9.90
C VAL A 65 -8.57 14.40 -9.11
N GLY A 66 -8.64 15.73 -9.04
CA GLY A 66 -7.67 16.54 -8.28
C GLY A 66 -7.73 16.35 -6.75
N ASN A 67 -8.74 15.61 -6.25
CA ASN A 67 -8.92 15.33 -4.82
C ASN A 67 -8.59 13.86 -4.50
N LEU A 68 -8.09 13.08 -5.46
CA LEU A 68 -7.65 11.71 -5.22
C LEU A 68 -6.39 11.73 -4.35
N ALA A 69 -6.44 11.03 -3.22
CA ALA A 69 -5.23 10.69 -2.47
C ALA A 69 -4.35 9.75 -3.32
N ASP A 70 -3.05 9.70 -3.03
CA ASP A 70 -2.05 8.96 -3.84
C ASP A 70 -2.49 7.53 -4.17
N GLU A 71 -2.94 6.76 -3.17
CA GLU A 71 -3.42 5.38 -3.38
C GLU A 71 -4.66 5.29 -4.30
N CYS A 72 -5.53 6.30 -4.25
CA CYS A 72 -6.73 6.37 -5.08
C CYS A 72 -6.38 6.81 -6.50
N LEU A 73 -5.38 7.69 -6.64
CA LEU A 73 -4.84 8.15 -7.91
C LEU A 73 -4.16 7.00 -8.65
N ASP A 74 -3.32 6.21 -7.96
CA ASP A 74 -2.69 5.03 -8.53
C ASP A 74 -3.71 4.03 -9.09
N ARG A 75 -4.73 3.69 -8.29
CA ARG A 75 -5.82 2.79 -8.72
C ARG A 75 -6.58 3.35 -9.92
N PHE A 76 -6.82 4.66 -9.94
CA PHE A 76 -7.47 5.32 -11.05
C PHE A 76 -6.64 5.24 -12.33
N HIS A 77 -5.33 5.49 -12.27
CA HIS A 77 -4.42 5.29 -13.39
C HIS A 77 -4.45 3.85 -13.91
N ASP A 78 -4.40 2.88 -12.99
CA ASP A 78 -4.50 1.44 -13.25
C ASP A 78 -5.78 1.03 -14.02
N ASP A 79 -6.90 1.72 -13.73
CA ASP A 79 -8.20 1.53 -14.37
C ASP A 79 -8.30 2.26 -15.72
N VAL A 80 -7.73 3.45 -15.84
CA VAL A 80 -7.64 4.18 -17.13
C VAL A 80 -6.80 3.38 -18.12
N GLU A 81 -5.61 2.93 -17.71
CA GLU A 81 -4.72 2.13 -18.56
C GLU A 81 -5.42 0.84 -19.03
N ALA A 82 -6.15 0.18 -18.13
CA ALA A 82 -6.90 -1.03 -18.45
C ALA A 82 -7.94 -0.82 -19.56
N VAL A 83 -8.62 0.33 -19.55
CA VAL A 83 -9.65 0.67 -20.54
C VAL A 83 -9.01 1.13 -21.84
N VAL A 84 -7.91 1.87 -21.79
CA VAL A 84 -7.11 2.25 -22.97
C VAL A 84 -6.59 1.00 -23.70
N ASP A 85 -6.05 0.04 -22.95
CA ASP A 85 -5.60 -1.24 -23.52
C ASP A 85 -6.75 -2.06 -24.12
N ASP A 86 -7.91 -2.10 -23.45
CA ASP A 86 -9.08 -2.79 -24.01
C ASP A 86 -9.56 -2.13 -25.31
N LEU A 87 -9.63 -0.79 -25.33
CA LEU A 87 -10.01 -0.01 -26.49
C LEU A 87 -9.05 -0.27 -27.67
N LEU A 88 -7.75 -0.06 -27.46
CA LEU A 88 -6.75 -0.20 -28.51
C LEU A 88 -6.52 -1.65 -28.93
N GLY A 89 -6.81 -2.64 -28.08
CA GLY A 89 -6.68 -4.06 -28.43
C GLY A 89 -7.90 -4.67 -29.13
N HIS A 90 -9.11 -4.15 -28.86
CA HIS A 90 -10.36 -4.81 -29.22
C HIS A 90 -11.30 -3.99 -30.11
N ALA A 91 -11.02 -2.70 -30.37
CA ALA A 91 -11.77 -1.89 -31.34
C ALA A 91 -11.45 -2.26 -32.80
N ARG A 92 -11.89 -3.46 -33.22
CA ARG A 92 -11.64 -4.06 -34.54
C ARG A 92 -12.79 -3.88 -35.54
N GLN A 93 -13.91 -3.35 -35.09
CA GLN A 93 -15.10 -3.13 -35.91
C GLN A 93 -15.42 -1.62 -35.94
N PRO A 94 -16.14 -1.14 -36.96
CA PRO A 94 -16.61 0.24 -37.01
C PRO A 94 -17.40 0.64 -35.77
N ILE A 95 -16.96 1.69 -35.08
CA ILE A 95 -17.60 2.24 -33.87
C ILE A 95 -17.99 3.69 -34.13
N ARG A 96 -19.30 3.97 -34.20
CA ARG A 96 -19.82 5.33 -34.43
C ARG A 96 -19.73 6.25 -33.20
N GLN A 97 -19.83 5.69 -32.00
CA GLN A 97 -19.77 6.41 -30.73
C GLN A 97 -18.85 5.64 -29.78
N LEU A 98 -17.63 6.14 -29.59
CA LEU A 98 -16.61 5.47 -28.78
C LEU A 98 -17.01 5.38 -27.31
N GLU A 99 -17.59 6.44 -26.77
CA GLU A 99 -18.02 6.55 -25.38
C GLU A 99 -19.10 5.51 -25.04
N ALA A 100 -20.05 5.32 -25.97
CA ALA A 100 -21.10 4.32 -25.87
C ALA A 100 -20.55 2.89 -25.99
N TRP A 101 -19.47 2.68 -26.74
CA TRP A 101 -18.78 1.39 -26.86
C TRP A 101 -17.94 1.07 -25.62
N ILE A 102 -17.27 2.07 -25.04
CA ILE A 102 -16.42 1.92 -23.84
C ILE A 102 -17.28 1.60 -22.61
N THR A 103 -18.37 2.34 -22.40
CA THR A 103 -19.19 2.29 -21.18
C THR A 103 -19.58 0.86 -20.73
N PRO A 104 -20.14 -0.02 -21.57
CA PRO A 104 -20.51 -1.37 -21.15
C PRO A 104 -19.29 -2.29 -20.90
N ARG A 105 -18.10 -1.92 -21.36
CA ARG A 105 -16.88 -2.72 -21.26
C ARG A 105 -16.01 -2.35 -20.04
N LEU A 106 -16.23 -1.17 -19.44
CA LEU A 106 -15.44 -0.64 -18.32
C LEU A 106 -15.15 -1.70 -17.25
N ASN A 107 -16.20 -2.27 -16.64
CA ASN A 107 -16.04 -3.25 -15.55
C ASN A 107 -15.26 -4.50 -15.99
N ALA A 108 -15.51 -4.99 -17.21
CA ALA A 108 -14.81 -6.17 -17.71
C ALA A 108 -13.33 -5.87 -17.97
N ALA A 109 -13.04 -4.70 -18.55
CA ALA A 109 -11.69 -4.24 -18.85
C ALA A 109 -10.87 -4.07 -17.56
N THR A 110 -11.38 -3.33 -16.58
CA THR A 110 -10.69 -3.07 -15.30
C THR A 110 -10.50 -4.35 -14.50
N VAL A 111 -11.53 -5.19 -14.37
CA VAL A 111 -11.42 -6.48 -13.65
C VAL A 111 -10.44 -7.44 -14.33
N ASN A 112 -10.46 -7.54 -15.66
CA ASN A 112 -9.54 -8.42 -16.37
C ASN A 112 -8.09 -7.91 -16.29
N ALA A 113 -7.87 -6.59 -16.39
CA ALA A 113 -6.56 -6.01 -16.20
C ALA A 113 -6.04 -6.23 -14.77
N HIS A 114 -6.87 -6.00 -13.75
CA HIS A 114 -6.54 -6.31 -12.37
C HIS A 114 -6.14 -7.78 -12.19
N ARG A 115 -6.90 -8.72 -12.76
CA ARG A 115 -6.57 -10.16 -12.74
C ARG A 115 -5.23 -10.45 -13.42
N ARG A 116 -4.95 -9.84 -14.58
CA ARG A 116 -3.67 -10.00 -15.29
C ARG A 116 -2.50 -9.46 -14.48
N ARG A 117 -2.62 -8.26 -13.90
CA ARG A 117 -1.58 -7.65 -13.04
C ARG A 117 -1.28 -8.54 -11.83
N ARG A 118 -2.30 -9.12 -11.19
CA ARG A 118 -2.11 -10.11 -10.11
C ARG A 118 -1.37 -11.36 -10.59
N GLY A 119 -1.79 -11.93 -11.73
CA GLY A 119 -1.16 -13.12 -12.30
C GLY A 119 0.30 -12.89 -12.70
N ALA A 120 0.64 -11.72 -13.23
CA ALA A 120 2.01 -11.33 -13.56
C ALA A 120 2.92 -11.27 -12.32
N ARG A 121 2.35 -10.99 -11.14
CA ARG A 121 3.05 -11.01 -9.84
C ARG A 121 3.04 -12.39 -9.17
N GLY A 122 2.52 -13.42 -9.83
CA GLY A 122 2.36 -14.76 -9.26
C GLY A 122 1.21 -14.90 -8.26
N ALA A 123 0.41 -13.85 -8.02
CA ALA A 123 -0.71 -13.90 -7.10
C ALA A 123 -1.93 -14.60 -7.72
N LEU A 124 -2.80 -15.15 -6.86
CA LEU A 124 -4.10 -15.67 -7.29
C LEU A 124 -4.90 -14.57 -8.01
N GLN A 125 -5.25 -14.81 -9.27
CA GLN A 125 -6.04 -13.86 -10.07
C GLN A 125 -7.45 -13.66 -9.49
N ARG A 126 -8.00 -14.70 -8.87
CA ARG A 126 -9.29 -14.69 -8.17
C ARG A 126 -9.07 -15.31 -6.79
N PRO A 127 -8.86 -14.50 -5.75
CA PRO A 127 -8.74 -15.00 -4.38
C PRO A 127 -9.99 -15.79 -4.01
N ARG A 128 -9.86 -17.10 -3.91
CA ARG A 128 -10.88 -18.03 -3.42
C ARG A 128 -10.20 -18.94 -2.44
N LEU A 129 -10.75 -19.01 -1.24
CA LEU A 129 -10.15 -19.79 -0.18
C LEU A 129 -10.38 -21.27 -0.44
N PRO A 130 -9.32 -22.10 -0.44
CA PRO A 130 -9.47 -23.55 -0.45
C PRO A 130 -10.26 -24.04 0.78
N GLY A 131 -11.00 -25.14 0.64
CA GLY A 131 -11.78 -25.70 1.73
C GLY A 131 -10.95 -26.05 2.97
N TRP A 132 -9.69 -26.47 2.80
CA TRP A 132 -8.78 -26.75 3.92
C TRP A 132 -8.47 -25.50 4.75
N LEU A 133 -8.36 -24.33 4.11
CA LEU A 133 -8.07 -23.08 4.79
C LEU A 133 -9.30 -22.59 5.55
N VAL A 134 -10.47 -22.69 4.93
CA VAL A 134 -11.75 -22.35 5.58
C VAL A 134 -12.00 -23.24 6.80
N THR A 135 -11.74 -24.54 6.69
CA THR A 135 -11.84 -25.47 7.83
C THR A 135 -10.77 -25.22 8.88
N GLY A 136 -9.53 -24.94 8.49
CA GLY A 136 -8.43 -24.67 9.44
C GLY A 136 -8.56 -23.36 10.21
N LEU A 137 -9.40 -22.43 9.74
CA LEU A 137 -9.79 -21.19 10.42
C LEU A 137 -11.12 -21.35 11.17
N ASP A 138 -11.56 -22.58 11.45
CA ASP A 138 -12.83 -22.91 12.11
C ASP A 138 -14.07 -22.27 11.47
N ARG A 139 -13.98 -21.91 10.19
CA ARG A 139 -15.00 -21.17 9.44
C ARG A 139 -15.36 -19.82 10.08
N ASP A 140 -14.46 -19.24 10.85
CA ASP A 140 -14.65 -17.91 11.41
C ASP A 140 -14.83 -16.88 10.27
N PRO A 141 -15.94 -16.11 10.23
CA PRO A 141 -16.23 -15.18 9.15
C PRO A 141 -15.17 -14.08 9.01
N TRP A 142 -14.63 -13.59 10.13
CA TRP A 142 -13.61 -12.55 10.14
C TRP A 142 -12.26 -13.09 9.66
N LEU A 143 -11.79 -14.22 10.20
CA LEU A 143 -10.52 -14.82 9.76
C LEU A 143 -10.56 -15.27 8.30
N THR A 144 -11.73 -15.74 7.83
CA THR A 144 -11.97 -16.06 6.41
C THR A 144 -11.91 -14.78 5.54
N ALA A 145 -12.49 -13.67 6.00
CA ALA A 145 -12.37 -12.40 5.30
C ALA A 145 -10.92 -11.89 5.30
N LEU A 146 -10.23 -11.97 6.45
CA LEU A 146 -8.84 -11.58 6.64
C LEU A 146 -7.90 -12.41 5.74
N ALA A 147 -8.11 -13.72 5.62
CA ALA A 147 -7.36 -14.58 4.70
C ALA A 147 -7.54 -14.15 3.23
N THR A 148 -8.75 -13.72 2.87
CA THR A 148 -9.01 -13.19 1.53
C THR A 148 -8.32 -11.83 1.34
N ASP A 149 -8.32 -10.97 2.35
CA ASP A 149 -7.63 -9.69 2.35
C ASP A 149 -6.10 -9.85 2.25
N ILE A 150 -5.51 -10.83 2.96
CA ILE A 150 -4.09 -11.20 2.86
C ILE A 150 -3.73 -11.61 1.43
N LEU A 151 -4.49 -12.54 0.84
CA LEU A 151 -4.28 -12.96 -0.55
C LEU A 151 -4.48 -11.80 -1.52
N THR A 152 -5.44 -10.92 -1.24
CA THR A 152 -5.69 -9.75 -2.07
C THR A 152 -4.50 -8.79 -2.00
N TRP A 153 -4.02 -8.48 -0.81
CA TRP A 153 -2.89 -7.60 -0.55
C TRP A 153 -1.57 -8.14 -1.11
N ALA A 154 -1.32 -9.44 -1.02
CA ALA A 154 -0.12 -10.05 -1.60
C ALA A 154 0.01 -9.80 -3.11
N GLY A 155 -1.11 -9.61 -3.82
CA GLY A 155 -1.14 -9.30 -5.25
C GLY A 155 -1.12 -7.82 -5.63
N THR A 156 -1.09 -6.90 -4.66
CA THR A 156 -1.01 -5.45 -4.93
C THR A 156 0.45 -5.00 -5.05
N SER A 157 0.69 -3.93 -5.82
CA SER A 157 2.03 -3.32 -5.94
C SER A 157 2.41 -2.48 -4.73
N GLY A 158 1.43 -1.87 -4.05
CA GLY A 158 1.68 -0.97 -2.91
C GLY A 158 2.23 -1.69 -1.68
N THR A 159 3.03 -0.99 -0.91
CA THR A 159 3.43 -1.34 0.46
C THR A 159 2.50 -0.67 1.47
N ALA A 160 2.50 -1.15 2.72
CA ALA A 160 1.74 -0.51 3.80
C ALA A 160 2.67 0.50 4.49
N GLY A 161 3.15 1.50 3.73
CA GLY A 161 4.26 2.34 4.15
C GLY A 161 5.52 1.50 4.41
N GLY A 162 6.11 1.62 5.60
CA GLY A 162 7.24 0.82 6.06
C GLY A 162 6.88 -0.58 6.59
N ARG A 163 5.59 -0.94 6.64
CA ARG A 163 5.10 -2.23 7.14
C ARG A 163 4.67 -3.17 6.01
N LEU A 164 4.69 -4.47 6.29
CA LEU A 164 4.29 -5.50 5.33
C LEU A 164 2.76 -5.55 5.13
N TRP A 165 2.01 -5.34 6.21
CA TRP A 165 0.54 -5.45 6.25
C TRP A 165 -0.11 -4.13 6.68
N PRO A 166 -1.27 -3.76 6.10
CA PRO A 166 -1.95 -2.51 6.43
C PRO A 166 -2.84 -2.67 7.68
N VAL A 167 -2.21 -2.99 8.82
CA VAL A 167 -2.87 -3.40 10.08
C VAL A 167 -3.84 -2.36 10.61
N GLU A 168 -3.56 -1.07 10.41
CA GLU A 168 -4.44 0.03 10.82
C GLU A 168 -5.74 0.07 10.00
N SER A 169 -5.67 -0.21 8.69
CA SER A 169 -6.86 -0.28 7.85
C SER A 169 -7.70 -1.53 8.14
N TRP A 170 -7.01 -2.64 8.47
CA TRP A 170 -7.66 -3.90 8.77
C TRP A 170 -8.27 -3.92 10.17
N SER A 171 -7.75 -3.14 11.12
CA SER A 171 -8.39 -2.97 12.43
C SER A 171 -9.73 -2.24 12.31
N GLN A 172 -9.84 -1.23 11.47
CA GLN A 172 -11.13 -0.60 11.17
C GLN A 172 -12.11 -1.57 10.50
N LYS A 173 -11.62 -2.37 9.54
CA LYS A 173 -12.45 -3.43 8.91
C LYS A 173 -12.92 -4.47 9.93
N ARG A 174 -12.07 -4.86 10.88
CA ARG A 174 -12.43 -5.77 11.97
C ARG A 174 -13.59 -5.20 12.79
N GLY A 175 -13.47 -3.95 13.23
CA GLY A 175 -14.51 -3.27 14.00
C GLY A 175 -15.87 -3.23 13.27
N LEU A 176 -15.85 -3.03 11.95
CA LEU A 176 -17.05 -3.12 11.12
C LEU A 176 -17.61 -4.54 10.99
N ALA A 177 -16.75 -5.56 10.88
CA ALA A 177 -17.16 -6.94 10.67
C ALA A 177 -17.65 -7.63 11.95
N THR A 178 -16.99 -7.37 13.09
CA THR A 178 -17.27 -8.01 14.37
C THR A 178 -18.17 -7.17 15.28
N GLY A 179 -18.26 -5.86 15.02
CA GLY A 179 -18.94 -4.89 15.90
C GLY A 179 -18.13 -4.51 17.16
N ASP A 180 -16.98 -5.14 17.40
CA ASP A 180 -16.11 -4.89 18.54
C ASP A 180 -15.04 -3.85 18.17
N TRP A 181 -15.36 -2.57 18.38
CA TRP A 181 -14.41 -1.48 18.12
C TRP A 181 -13.29 -1.41 19.15
N THR A 182 -13.55 -1.80 20.39
CA THR A 182 -12.60 -1.72 21.50
C THR A 182 -11.48 -2.75 21.41
N GLY A 183 -11.77 -3.95 20.91
CA GLY A 183 -10.76 -4.99 20.64
C GLY A 183 -10.24 -4.99 19.20
N SER A 184 -10.62 -4.00 18.39
CA SER A 184 -10.14 -3.88 17.00
C SER A 184 -8.98 -2.92 16.89
N ASP A 185 -7.87 -3.29 17.52
CA ASP A 185 -6.61 -2.56 17.49
C ASP A 185 -5.57 -3.25 16.58
N PRO A 186 -4.51 -2.53 16.16
CA PRO A 186 -3.46 -3.09 15.28
C PRO A 186 -2.72 -4.30 15.85
N VAL A 187 -2.59 -4.43 17.17
CA VAL A 187 -1.90 -5.57 17.81
C VAL A 187 -2.77 -6.82 17.70
N THR A 188 -4.06 -6.70 17.98
CA THR A 188 -5.02 -7.80 17.83
C THR A 188 -5.06 -8.30 16.38
N VAL A 189 -5.19 -7.40 15.42
CA VAL A 189 -5.14 -7.77 13.99
C VAL A 189 -3.79 -8.38 13.61
N GLY A 190 -2.68 -7.88 14.15
CA GLY A 190 -1.36 -8.47 13.94
C GLY A 190 -1.28 -9.95 14.36
N ARG A 191 -1.91 -10.30 15.50
CA ARG A 191 -2.00 -11.70 15.96
C ARG A 191 -2.89 -12.55 15.06
N GLU A 192 -4.04 -12.04 14.67
CA GLU A 192 -4.98 -12.72 13.77
C GLU A 192 -4.36 -12.94 12.38
N ILE A 193 -3.51 -12.02 11.90
CA ILE A 193 -2.71 -12.22 10.68
C ILE A 193 -1.78 -13.42 10.85
N GLU A 194 -1.01 -13.49 11.94
CA GLU A 194 -0.11 -14.63 12.17
C GLU A 194 -0.85 -15.96 12.36
N GLU A 195 -2.03 -15.93 12.96
CA GLU A 195 -2.92 -17.10 13.05
C GLU A 195 -3.31 -17.58 11.65
N VAL A 196 -3.80 -16.68 10.79
CA VAL A 196 -4.16 -17.01 9.41
C VAL A 196 -2.93 -17.51 8.63
N LEU A 197 -1.79 -16.84 8.75
CA LEU A 197 -0.55 -17.25 8.08
C LEU A 197 -0.07 -18.61 8.60
N SER A 198 -0.20 -18.92 9.89
CA SER A 198 0.12 -20.22 10.46
C SER A 198 -0.68 -21.35 9.81
N VAL A 199 -2.00 -21.15 9.65
CA VAL A 199 -2.85 -22.11 8.94
C VAL A 199 -2.44 -22.22 7.47
N MET A 200 -2.16 -21.11 6.80
CA MET A 200 -1.70 -21.14 5.40
C MET A 200 -0.37 -21.89 5.22
N ARG A 201 0.57 -21.74 6.16
CA ARG A 201 1.89 -22.40 6.16
C ARG A 201 1.80 -23.93 6.30
N THR A 202 0.67 -24.49 6.75
CA THR A 202 0.44 -25.95 6.75
C THR A 202 0.51 -26.56 5.35
N HIS A 203 0.33 -25.73 4.30
CA HIS A 203 0.44 -26.13 2.90
C HIS A 203 1.58 -25.35 2.20
N PRO A 204 2.85 -25.71 2.45
CA PRO A 204 4.02 -24.88 2.11
C PRO A 204 4.12 -24.56 0.61
N LYS A 205 3.87 -25.52 -0.29
CA LYS A 205 3.90 -25.27 -1.74
C LYS A 205 2.86 -24.26 -2.21
N TRP A 206 1.68 -24.26 -1.57
CA TRP A 206 0.61 -23.32 -1.86
C TRP A 206 0.94 -21.94 -1.30
N PHE A 207 1.44 -21.89 -0.07
CA PHE A 207 1.87 -20.66 0.60
C PHE A 207 2.99 -19.95 -0.16
N GLU A 208 4.04 -20.67 -0.54
CA GLU A 208 5.15 -20.15 -1.35
C GLU A 208 4.64 -19.55 -2.66
N SER A 209 3.73 -20.26 -3.35
CA SER A 209 3.24 -19.85 -4.67
C SER A 209 2.35 -18.62 -4.63
N TYR A 210 1.50 -18.48 -3.61
CA TYR A 210 0.41 -17.49 -3.61
C TYR A 210 0.50 -16.42 -2.52
N VAL A 211 1.44 -16.56 -1.59
CA VAL A 211 1.70 -15.57 -0.53
C VAL A 211 3.15 -15.09 -0.62
N GLU A 212 4.14 -15.97 -0.47
CA GLU A 212 5.55 -15.53 -0.41
C GLU A 212 6.07 -14.97 -1.74
N ARG A 213 5.89 -15.69 -2.85
CA ARG A 213 6.37 -15.23 -4.16
C ARG A 213 5.73 -13.90 -4.57
N PRO A 214 4.41 -13.69 -4.41
CA PRO A 214 3.80 -12.38 -4.67
C PRO A 214 4.30 -11.27 -3.73
N LEU A 215 4.47 -11.57 -2.44
CA LEU A 215 5.02 -10.59 -1.49
C LEU A 215 6.47 -10.20 -1.83
N GLY A 216 7.29 -11.16 -2.24
CA GLY A 216 8.66 -10.91 -2.70
C GLY A 216 8.74 -10.09 -3.98
N ALA A 217 7.64 -10.01 -4.75
CA ALA A 217 7.52 -9.18 -5.94
C ALA A 217 6.96 -7.77 -5.65
N LYS A 218 6.67 -7.43 -4.39
CA LYS A 218 6.26 -6.07 -4.03
C LYS A 218 7.41 -5.11 -4.25
N GLN A 219 7.11 -4.01 -4.93
CA GLN A 219 8.08 -2.95 -5.14
C GLN A 219 8.12 -2.09 -3.86
N PRO A 220 9.31 -1.77 -3.33
CA PRO A 220 9.41 -0.77 -2.27
C PRO A 220 8.85 0.56 -2.79
N PRO A 221 8.28 1.40 -1.92
CA PRO A 221 7.75 2.69 -2.33
C PRO A 221 8.89 3.51 -2.93
N VAL A 222 8.81 3.76 -4.24
CA VAL A 222 9.76 4.61 -4.94
C VAL A 222 9.26 6.04 -4.76
N VAL A 223 10.00 6.85 -3.99
CA VAL A 223 9.73 8.29 -3.91
C VAL A 223 9.89 8.86 -5.32
N ALA A 224 8.83 9.49 -5.84
CA ALA A 224 8.86 10.08 -7.17
C ALA A 224 9.98 11.12 -7.22
N MET A 225 10.97 10.85 -8.06
CA MET A 225 12.14 11.72 -8.25
C MET A 225 11.70 12.91 -9.10
N ALA A 226 11.85 14.13 -8.58
CA ALA A 226 11.59 15.31 -9.37
C ALA A 226 12.65 15.41 -10.48
N THR A 227 12.23 15.39 -11.75
CA THR A 227 13.11 15.52 -12.91
C THR A 227 12.95 16.88 -13.58
N ASP A 228 14.00 17.35 -14.25
CA ASP A 228 13.94 18.54 -15.09
C ASP A 228 13.19 18.27 -16.41
N SER A 229 13.11 19.29 -17.27
CA SER A 229 12.46 19.20 -18.59
C SER A 229 13.15 18.25 -19.58
N TYR A 230 14.35 17.76 -19.25
CA TYR A 230 15.12 16.82 -20.07
C TYR A 230 15.10 15.39 -19.49
N GLY A 231 14.43 15.18 -18.36
CA GLY A 231 14.32 13.88 -17.69
C GLY A 231 15.48 13.58 -16.73
N GLU A 232 16.34 14.56 -16.45
CA GLU A 232 17.44 14.40 -15.50
C GLU A 232 16.95 14.68 -14.06
N PRO A 233 17.44 13.94 -13.05
CA PRO A 233 17.09 14.19 -11.65
C PRO A 233 17.44 15.63 -11.24
N LEU A 234 16.48 16.39 -10.68
CA LEU A 234 16.76 17.71 -10.09
C LEU A 234 17.69 17.62 -8.88
N PHE A 235 17.73 16.46 -8.23
CA PHE A 235 18.62 16.13 -7.13
C PHE A 235 19.29 14.79 -7.41
N PRO A 236 20.64 14.68 -7.36
CA PRO A 236 21.33 13.41 -7.44
C PRO A 236 20.82 12.45 -6.36
N LEU A 237 20.56 11.19 -6.74
CA LEU A 237 20.16 10.15 -5.80
C LEU A 237 21.25 9.95 -4.75
N ALA A 238 21.02 10.44 -3.53
CA ALA A 238 21.72 9.92 -2.36
C ALA A 238 21.14 8.52 -2.07
N PRO A 239 21.96 7.47 -1.91
CA PRO A 239 21.46 6.21 -1.37
C PRO A 239 20.73 6.52 -0.06
N GLY A 240 19.50 6.00 0.09
CA GLY A 240 18.67 6.23 1.28
C GLY A 240 19.50 6.02 2.54
N ASP A 241 19.52 7.01 3.41
CA ASP A 241 20.51 7.10 4.47
C ASP A 241 20.30 5.93 5.42
N ALA A 242 21.35 5.21 5.82
CA ALA A 242 21.22 4.12 6.79
C ALA A 242 20.56 4.61 8.10
N ALA A 243 20.63 5.93 8.33
CA ALA A 243 19.92 6.67 9.36
C ALA A 243 18.39 6.52 9.30
N ASP A 244 17.75 6.47 8.12
CA ASP A 244 16.28 6.40 8.00
C ASP A 244 15.73 5.05 8.50
N ARG A 245 16.47 3.97 8.23
CA ARG A 245 16.13 2.63 8.73
C ARG A 245 16.31 2.55 10.25
N ILE A 246 17.43 3.08 10.76
CA ILE A 246 17.71 3.14 12.19
C ILE A 246 16.64 4.01 12.89
N GLU A 247 16.22 5.12 12.29
CA GLU A 247 15.18 5.99 12.86
C GLU A 247 13.81 5.29 12.91
N SER A 248 13.43 4.53 11.87
CA SER A 248 12.19 3.75 11.90
C SER A 248 12.22 2.64 12.95
N GLU A 249 13.34 1.92 13.06
CA GLU A 249 13.54 0.86 14.07
C GLU A 249 13.52 1.46 15.49
N LEU A 250 14.15 2.62 15.71
CA LEU A 250 14.12 3.35 16.99
C LEU A 250 12.71 3.84 17.33
N ARG A 251 11.92 4.29 16.34
CA ARG A 251 10.53 4.74 16.54
C ARG A 251 9.61 3.59 16.93
N ASP A 252 9.76 2.42 16.31
CA ASP A 252 8.99 1.22 16.69
C ASP A 252 9.38 0.70 18.09
N LEU A 253 10.67 0.72 18.44
CA LEU A 253 11.15 0.38 19.78
C LEU A 253 10.63 1.36 20.84
N ALA A 254 10.62 2.67 20.54
CA ALA A 254 10.05 3.69 21.41
C ALA A 254 8.54 3.45 21.63
N GLY A 255 7.79 3.13 20.58
CA GLY A 255 6.37 2.78 20.68
C GLY A 255 6.10 1.50 21.47
N ALA A 256 7.01 0.52 21.44
CA ALA A 256 6.94 -0.66 22.30
C ALA A 256 7.24 -0.31 23.77
N ALA A 257 8.25 0.52 24.03
CA ALA A 257 8.62 0.97 25.38
C ALA A 257 7.48 1.72 26.08
N VAL A 258 6.85 2.69 25.40
CA VAL A 258 5.74 3.47 25.96
C VAL A 258 4.57 2.57 26.36
N ARG A 259 4.21 1.57 25.54
CA ARG A 259 3.12 0.63 25.86
C ARG A 259 3.41 -0.23 27.08
N VAL A 260 4.64 -0.73 27.21
CA VAL A 260 5.06 -1.54 28.37
C VAL A 260 5.07 -0.69 29.64
N ILE A 261 5.53 0.57 29.56
CA ILE A 261 5.52 1.50 30.69
C ILE A 261 4.08 1.82 31.11
N ALA A 262 3.20 2.16 30.16
CA ALA A 262 1.81 2.48 30.44
C ALA A 262 1.08 1.31 31.12
N ASP A 263 1.28 0.08 30.65
CA ASP A 263 0.67 -1.11 31.23
C ASP A 263 1.15 -1.39 32.67
N ARG A 264 2.46 -1.23 32.95
CA ARG A 264 3.01 -1.43 34.29
C ARG A 264 2.59 -0.34 35.28
N ILE A 265 2.53 0.92 34.83
CA ILE A 265 2.00 2.03 35.65
C ILE A 265 0.51 1.83 35.94
N GLY A 266 -0.27 1.37 34.94
CA GLY A 266 -1.68 1.03 35.11
C GLY A 266 -1.92 -0.09 36.13
N ARG A 267 -0.93 -0.97 36.34
CA ARG A 267 -0.92 -2.02 37.38
C ARG A 267 -0.47 -1.53 38.76
N GLY A 268 -0.19 -0.23 38.93
CA GLY A 268 0.15 0.40 40.20
C GLY A 268 1.65 0.41 40.54
N GLU A 269 2.51 0.10 39.57
CA GLU A 269 3.96 0.19 39.76
C GLU A 269 4.46 1.65 39.73
N ALA A 270 5.51 1.95 40.49
CA ALA A 270 6.06 3.31 40.56
C ALA A 270 6.70 3.72 39.21
N ALA A 271 6.22 4.83 38.64
CA ALA A 271 6.58 5.27 37.29
C ALA A 271 8.10 5.44 37.06
N GLY A 272 8.82 6.03 38.03
CA GLY A 272 10.26 6.30 37.89
C GLY A 272 11.10 5.02 37.67
N PRO A 273 11.06 4.04 38.60
CA PRO A 273 11.76 2.76 38.44
C PRO A 273 11.39 2.00 37.16
N VAL A 274 10.10 1.98 36.80
CA VAL A 274 9.59 1.27 35.61
C VAL A 274 10.14 1.87 34.32
N VAL A 275 10.11 3.21 34.19
CA VAL A 275 10.63 3.91 33.00
C VAL A 275 12.12 3.62 32.81
N VAL A 276 12.92 3.70 33.87
CA VAL A 276 14.37 3.44 33.81
C VAL A 276 14.67 1.99 33.43
N GLU A 277 13.94 1.03 34.02
CA GLU A 277 14.12 -0.40 33.73
C GLU A 277 13.76 -0.75 32.29
N VAL A 278 12.61 -0.27 31.80
CA VAL A 278 12.12 -0.57 30.44
C VAL A 278 13.03 0.04 29.38
N ILE A 279 13.45 1.31 29.55
CA ILE A 279 14.36 1.96 28.58
C ILE A 279 15.72 1.25 28.57
N ARG A 280 16.29 0.89 29.74
CA ARG A 280 17.56 0.13 29.79
C ARG A 280 17.44 -1.25 29.15
N THR A 281 16.31 -1.92 29.31
CA THR A 281 16.12 -3.28 28.77
C THR A 281 15.96 -3.24 27.24
N ILE A 282 15.15 -2.31 26.73
CA ILE A 282 14.82 -2.22 25.30
C ILE A 282 15.97 -1.60 24.50
N PHE A 283 16.59 -0.54 25.02
CA PHE A 283 17.65 0.20 24.31
C PHE A 283 19.07 -0.22 24.72
N GLY A 284 19.27 -0.82 25.89
CA GLY A 284 20.58 -1.33 26.32
C GLY A 284 20.99 -2.65 25.64
N GLY A 285 20.04 -3.40 25.06
CA GLY A 285 20.33 -4.60 24.25
C GLY A 285 20.64 -4.30 22.77
N ALA A 286 20.29 -3.12 22.27
CA ALA A 286 20.42 -2.75 20.84
C ALA A 286 21.85 -2.33 20.44
N GLY A 287 22.73 -2.04 21.40
CA GLY A 287 24.10 -1.55 21.14
C GLY A 287 25.15 -2.61 20.76
N ALA A 288 24.79 -3.90 20.68
CA ALA A 288 25.76 -4.96 20.35
C ALA A 288 25.99 -5.14 18.83
N GLY A 289 25.26 -4.42 17.97
CA GLY A 289 25.32 -4.58 16.51
C GLY A 289 26.19 -3.57 15.74
N THR A 290 26.75 -2.55 16.39
CA THR A 290 27.40 -1.39 15.74
C THR A 290 28.91 -1.55 15.48
N LEU A 291 29.41 -2.77 15.25
CA LEU A 291 30.84 -3.02 14.99
C LEU A 291 31.30 -2.75 13.54
N GLU A 292 30.44 -2.21 12.66
CA GLU A 292 30.79 -1.87 11.26
C GLU A 292 30.64 -0.38 10.90
N GLN A 293 30.69 0.55 11.87
CA GLN A 293 30.65 1.99 11.57
C GLN A 293 32.05 2.63 11.51
N VAL A 294 32.33 3.28 10.38
CA VAL A 294 33.58 4.04 10.12
C VAL A 294 33.62 5.27 11.05
N PRO A 295 34.79 5.70 11.58
CA PRO A 295 34.90 6.60 12.75
C PRO A 295 34.39 8.05 12.59
N HIS A 296 33.76 8.41 11.47
CA HIS A 296 33.47 9.79 11.12
C HIS A 296 32.06 10.01 10.58
N SER A 297 31.01 9.71 11.35
CA SER A 297 29.76 10.48 11.28
C SER A 297 28.82 10.19 12.46
N VAL A 298 28.31 11.29 13.04
CA VAL A 298 27.22 11.41 14.01
C VAL A 298 27.44 10.77 15.40
N ALA A 299 27.18 11.55 16.45
CA ALA A 299 27.18 11.06 17.82
C ALA A 299 26.16 9.91 17.98
N ASP A 300 26.58 8.78 18.57
CA ASP A 300 25.72 7.63 18.83
C ASP A 300 24.48 8.06 19.66
N PRO A 301 23.28 8.06 19.06
CA PRO A 301 22.06 8.51 19.73
C PRO A 301 21.70 7.62 20.93
N ILE A 302 22.06 6.33 20.88
CA ILE A 302 21.75 5.35 21.91
C ILE A 302 22.68 5.53 23.11
N ALA A 303 23.96 5.84 22.88
CA ALA A 303 24.89 6.21 23.93
C ALA A 303 24.45 7.48 24.68
N GLY A 304 23.87 8.46 23.96
CA GLY A 304 23.28 9.66 24.56
C GLY A 304 22.08 9.36 25.46
N ILE A 305 21.16 8.49 25.02
CA ILE A 305 19.97 8.11 25.79
C ILE A 305 20.34 7.32 27.06
N LEU A 306 21.29 6.39 26.97
CA LEU A 306 21.74 5.62 28.15
C LEU A 306 22.54 6.48 29.14
N GLY A 307 23.28 7.47 28.65
CA GLY A 307 23.94 8.50 29.48
C GLY A 307 22.92 9.38 30.21
N ASP A 308 21.86 9.80 29.53
CA ASP A 308 20.79 10.63 30.10
C ASP A 308 20.01 9.93 31.23
N LEU A 309 19.98 8.59 31.26
CA LEU A 309 19.39 7.79 32.35
C LEU A 309 20.23 7.75 33.63
N THR A 310 21.41 8.38 33.65
CA THR A 310 22.25 8.55 34.85
C THR A 310 22.04 9.90 35.55
N GLU A 311 21.38 10.86 34.89
CA GLU A 311 21.04 12.17 35.48
C GLU A 311 19.60 12.18 36.04
N PRO A 312 19.41 12.36 37.36
CA PRO A 312 18.09 12.28 37.99
C PRO A 312 17.10 13.34 37.47
N ASP A 313 17.56 14.54 37.12
CA ASP A 313 16.71 15.61 36.57
C ASP A 313 16.29 15.35 35.12
N ARG A 314 17.07 14.59 34.35
CA ARG A 314 16.67 14.12 33.01
C ARG A 314 15.69 12.99 33.09
N VAL A 315 15.91 12.03 34.00
CA VAL A 315 14.96 10.94 34.26
C VAL A 315 13.60 11.51 34.67
N ALA A 316 13.55 12.52 35.54
CA ALA A 316 12.29 13.17 35.92
C ALA A 316 11.57 13.81 34.72
N ARG A 317 12.30 14.43 33.78
CA ARG A 317 11.72 15.00 32.55
C ARG A 317 11.24 13.94 31.57
N ILE A 318 11.97 12.83 31.42
CA ILE A 318 11.55 11.71 30.58
C ILE A 318 10.30 11.05 31.17
N VAL A 319 10.26 10.84 32.48
CA VAL A 319 9.07 10.31 33.17
C VAL A 319 7.86 11.23 32.97
N ALA A 320 8.03 12.56 33.11
CA ALA A 320 6.96 13.52 32.86
C ALA A 320 6.46 13.46 31.41
N ALA A 321 7.36 13.47 30.43
CA ALA A 321 6.98 13.39 29.01
C ALA A 321 6.27 12.08 28.66
N VAL A 322 6.71 10.95 29.23
CA VAL A 322 6.08 9.63 29.02
C VAL A 322 4.70 9.59 29.67
N LEU A 323 4.51 10.19 30.84
CA LEU A 323 3.20 10.30 31.48
C LEU A 323 2.24 11.21 30.68
N GLU A 324 2.75 12.27 30.05
CA GLU A 324 1.96 13.14 29.16
C GLU A 324 1.56 12.46 27.85
N THR A 325 2.36 11.50 27.35
CA THR A 325 2.02 10.74 26.12
C THR A 325 1.22 9.47 26.39
N ALA A 326 1.20 8.98 27.64
CA ALA A 326 0.48 7.77 28.04
C ALA A 326 -0.90 8.05 28.69
N GLY A 327 -1.25 9.31 28.95
CA GLY A 327 -2.58 9.76 29.38
C GLY A 327 -3.48 10.10 28.20
#